data_AF-A0A4Y2WZA7-F1
#
_entry.id   AF-A0A4Y2WZA7-F1
#
_cell.length_a   1.000
_cell.length_b   1.000
_cell.length_c   1.000
_cell.angle_alpha   90.00
_cell.angle_beta   90.00
_cell.angle_gamma   90.00
#
_symmetry.space_group_name_H-M   'P 1'
#
loop_
_entity.id
_entity.type
_entity.pdbx_description
1 polymer ?
#
loop_
_entity_poly.entity_id
_entity_poly.type
_entity_poly.pdbx_seq_one_letter_code
_entity_poly.pdbx_strand_id
1 'polypeptide(L)'
;GNSVRRFVIPAADFRATDYVDLIDWQACNVALPTVLRQISSYELLKMIQDDVPMDGRDLIKFPSYTQEVERIVKLVTEASRKRVGPQNRYGFIRATL
;
A
#
# COMPACT_ATOMS: atom_id res chain seq x y z
N GLY A 1 -17.48 14.70 -0.34
CA GLY A 1 -16.31 15.58 -0.18
C GLY A 1 -15.09 14.87 -0.69
N ASN A 2 -14.58 15.26 -1.87
CA ASN A 2 -13.39 14.67 -2.47
C ASN A 2 -12.15 15.45 -2.00
N SER A 3 -11.61 15.10 -0.83
CA SER A 3 -10.22 15.47 -0.53
C SER A 3 -9.32 14.34 -1.04
N VAL A 4 -8.34 14.69 -1.87
CA VAL A 4 -7.28 13.76 -2.26
C VAL A 4 -6.54 13.40 -0.98
N ARG A 5 -6.47 12.10 -0.65
CA ARG A 5 -5.71 11.65 0.52
C ARG A 5 -4.23 11.92 0.28
N ARG A 6 -3.67 12.84 1.06
CA ARG A 6 -2.24 13.15 1.02
C ARG A 6 -1.49 11.97 1.63
N PHE A 7 -0.70 11.29 0.82
CA PHE A 7 0.22 10.27 1.30
C PHE A 7 1.33 10.97 2.10
N VAL A 8 1.44 10.64 3.38
CA VAL A 8 2.50 11.11 4.27
C VAL A 8 3.45 9.94 4.48
N ILE A 9 4.72 10.14 4.14
CA ILE A 9 5.75 9.11 4.34
C ILE A 9 6.04 9.05 5.85
N PRO A 10 5.84 7.89 6.50
CA PRO A 10 6.16 7.74 7.92
C PRO A 10 7.67 7.83 8.14
N ALA A 11 8.09 8.36 9.28
CA ALA A 11 9.49 8.35 9.67
C ALA A 11 9.90 6.91 10.02
N ALA A 12 11.02 6.44 9.45
CA ALA A 12 11.56 5.13 9.75
C ALA A 12 12.61 5.22 10.87
N ASP A 13 12.48 4.41 11.91
CA ASP A 13 13.50 4.27 12.95
C ASP A 13 14.53 3.20 12.57
N PHE A 14 15.67 3.63 12.02
CA PHE A 14 16.76 2.73 11.66
C PHE A 14 17.48 2.10 12.85
N ARG A 15 17.14 2.48 14.08
CA ARG A 15 17.64 1.85 15.30
C ARG A 15 16.74 0.70 15.78
N ALA A 16 15.59 0.50 15.14
CA ALA A 16 14.66 -0.56 15.46
C ALA A 16 15.35 -1.94 15.35
N THR A 17 15.08 -2.79 16.33
CA THR A 17 15.57 -4.17 16.37
C THR A 17 14.61 -5.15 15.71
N ASP A 18 13.33 -4.77 15.57
CA ASP A 18 12.28 -5.53 14.90
C ASP A 18 11.65 -4.70 13.77
N TYR A 19 11.15 -5.36 12.73
CA TYR A 19 10.47 -4.70 11.61
C TYR A 19 9.16 -4.02 12.01
N VAL A 20 8.47 -4.52 13.04
CA VAL A 20 7.24 -3.92 13.56
C VAL A 20 7.52 -2.54 14.16
N ASP A 21 8.70 -2.35 14.74
CA ASP A 21 9.13 -1.11 15.39
C ASP A 21 9.76 -0.10 14.42
N LEU A 22 9.99 -0.50 13.16
CA LEU A 22 10.61 0.35 12.14
C LEU A 22 9.78 1.62 11.87
N ILE A 23 8.47 1.56 12.07
CA ILE A 23 7.54 2.66 11.87
C ILE A 23 6.70 2.82 13.13
N ASP A 24 6.67 4.03 13.70
CA ASP A 24 5.72 4.37 14.75
C ASP A 24 4.31 4.49 14.15
N TRP A 25 3.58 3.38 14.14
CA TRP A 25 2.22 3.29 13.63
C TRP A 25 1.23 4.17 14.40
N GLN A 26 1.50 4.52 15.67
CA GLN A 26 0.62 5.40 16.44
C GLN A 26 0.80 6.87 16.05
N ALA A 27 2.04 7.29 15.76
CA ALA A 27 2.31 8.63 15.23
C ALA A 27 1.90 8.80 13.76
N CYS A 28 1.63 7.70 13.05
CA CYS A 28 1.26 7.72 11.65
C CYS A 28 -0.26 7.81 11.45
N ASN A 29 -0.69 8.79 10.66
CA ASN A 29 -2.10 8.91 10.28
C ASN A 29 -2.41 7.89 9.17
N VAL A 30 -2.65 6.63 9.55
CA VAL A 30 -2.93 5.53 8.63
C VAL A 30 -4.34 5.67 8.06
N ALA A 31 -4.43 6.01 6.77
CA ALA A 31 -5.71 6.05 6.10
C ALA A 31 -6.15 4.65 5.68
N LEU A 32 -7.39 4.25 6.03
CA LEU A 32 -7.96 2.95 5.67
C LEU A 32 -7.90 2.71 4.16
N PRO A 33 -7.26 1.66 3.63
CA PRO A 33 -7.17 1.40 2.20
C PRO A 33 -8.53 1.52 1.50
N THR A 34 -8.57 2.10 0.29
CA THR A 34 -9.84 2.34 -0.43
C THR A 34 -10.64 1.04 -0.66
N VAL A 35 -9.96 -0.09 -0.80
CA VAL A 35 -10.58 -1.42 -0.92
C VAL A 35 -11.44 -1.79 0.30
N LEU A 36 -11.10 -1.28 1.49
CA LEU A 36 -11.84 -1.52 2.73
C LEU A 36 -12.95 -0.49 2.96
N ARG A 37 -13.12 0.51 2.10
CA ARG A 37 -14.11 1.58 2.28
C ARG A 37 -15.55 1.07 2.30
N GLN A 38 -15.80 -0.08 1.67
CA GLN A 38 -17.12 -0.71 1.59
C GLN A 38 -17.41 -1.65 2.78
N ILE A 39 -16.44 -1.88 3.66
CA ILE A 39 -16.56 -2.80 4.79
C ILE A 39 -16.62 -1.99 6.09
N SER A 40 -17.54 -2.34 6.98
CA SER A 40 -17.65 -1.69 8.29
C SER A 40 -16.53 -2.10 9.25
N SER A 41 -16.22 -1.25 10.23
CA SER A 41 -15.22 -1.57 11.27
C SER A 41 -15.60 -2.83 12.07
N TYR A 42 -16.89 -3.08 12.27
CA TYR A 42 -17.38 -4.28 12.94
C TYR A 42 -17.08 -5.55 12.14
N GLU A 43 -17.34 -5.53 10.82
CA GLU A 43 -17.00 -6.64 9.93
C GLU A 43 -15.48 -6.86 9.86
N LEU A 44 -14.68 -5.78 9.81
CA LEU A 44 -13.22 -5.88 9.84
C LEU A 44 -12.72 -6.54 11.14
N LEU A 45 -13.25 -6.14 12.29
CA LEU A 45 -12.88 -6.75 13.58
C LEU A 45 -13.25 -8.23 13.63
N LYS A 46 -14.43 -8.58 13.12
CA LYS A 46 -14.86 -9.97 13.02
C LYS A 46 -13.97 -10.79 12.09
N MET A 47 -13.54 -10.22 10.97
CA MET A 47 -12.59 -10.88 10.05
C MET A 47 -11.25 -11.18 10.70
N ILE A 48 -10.73 -10.25 11.52
CA ILE A 48 -9.47 -10.45 12.26
C ILE A 48 -9.63 -11.56 13.32
N GLN A 49 -10.78 -11.62 13.99
CA GLN A 49 -11.04 -12.62 15.04
C GLN A 49 -11.28 -14.02 14.47
N ASP A 50 -11.98 -14.12 13.34
CA ASP A 50 -12.36 -15.41 12.77
C ASP A 50 -11.18 -16.08 11.99
N ASP A 51 -10.04 -15.40 11.80
CA ASP A 51 -8.85 -15.84 11.03
C ASP A 51 -9.17 -16.45 9.65
N VAL A 52 -10.28 -16.02 9.04
CA VAL A 52 -10.76 -16.61 7.79
C VAL A 52 -9.99 -16.01 6.62
N PRO A 53 -9.47 -16.84 5.71
CA PRO A 53 -8.70 -16.36 4.57
C PRO A 53 -9.52 -15.40 3.69
N MET A 54 -8.85 -14.35 3.22
CA MET A 54 -9.42 -13.27 2.40
C MET A 54 -9.80 -13.71 0.98
N ASP A 55 -9.42 -14.92 0.56
CA ASP A 55 -9.62 -15.46 -0.79
C ASP A 55 -11.09 -15.74 -1.13
N GLY A 56 -11.91 -16.03 -0.12
CA GLY A 56 -13.32 -16.38 -0.27
C GLY A 56 -14.33 -15.25 -0.07
N ARG A 57 -13.90 -14.01 0.23
CA ARG A 57 -14.80 -12.90 0.58
C ARG A 57 -14.80 -11.83 -0.51
N ASP A 58 -15.92 -11.13 -0.69
CA ASP A 58 -16.21 -10.12 -1.74
C ASP A 58 -15.35 -8.84 -1.67
N LEU A 59 -14.09 -8.93 -1.24
CA LEU A 59 -13.12 -7.90 -1.56
C LEU A 59 -13.01 -7.81 -3.08
N ILE A 60 -12.90 -6.57 -3.59
CA ILE A 60 -12.75 -6.32 -5.02
C ILE A 60 -11.63 -7.22 -5.55
N LYS A 61 -12.00 -8.17 -6.42
CA LYS A 61 -11.03 -9.04 -7.11
C LYS A 61 -10.24 -8.15 -8.06
N PHE A 62 -9.06 -7.74 -7.65
CA PHE A 62 -8.14 -7.04 -8.55
C PHE A 62 -7.64 -8.05 -9.60
N PRO A 63 -7.64 -7.67 -10.89
CA PRO A 63 -7.10 -8.52 -11.94
C PRO A 63 -5.55 -8.49 -11.88
N SER A 64 -4.98 -9.23 -10.94
CA SER A 64 -3.56 -9.25 -10.60
C SER A 64 -2.66 -9.86 -11.69
N TYR A 65 -3.22 -10.73 -12.54
CA TYR A 65 -2.50 -11.46 -13.59
C TYR A 65 -2.81 -10.94 -14.99
N THR A 66 -2.92 -9.62 -15.12
CA THR A 66 -3.08 -8.99 -16.45
C THR A 66 -1.73 -8.56 -16.99
N GLN A 67 -1.60 -8.56 -18.32
CA GLN A 67 -0.40 -8.08 -19.00
C GLN A 67 -0.03 -6.65 -18.60
N GLU A 68 -1.02 -5.79 -18.31
CA GLU A 68 -0.79 -4.43 -17.84
C GLU A 68 -0.14 -4.40 -16.44
N VAL A 69 -0.57 -5.27 -15.52
CA VAL A 69 0.08 -5.39 -14.19
C VAL A 69 1.53 -5.86 -14.35
N GLU A 70 1.79 -6.85 -15.20
CA GLU A 70 3.15 -7.33 -15.47
C GLU A 70 4.06 -6.22 -16.03
N ARG A 71 3.54 -5.42 -16.98
CA ARG A 71 4.26 -4.29 -17.58
C ARG A 71 4.57 -3.20 -16.54
N ILE A 72 3.63 -2.87 -15.67
CA ILE A 72 3.83 -1.89 -14.58
C ILE A 72 4.87 -2.39 -13.58
N VAL A 73 4.78 -3.65 -13.14
CA VAL A 73 5.75 -4.23 -12.20
C VAL A 73 7.16 -4.19 -12.79
N LYS A 74 7.31 -4.53 -14.07
CA LYS A 74 8.59 -4.41 -14.79
C LYS A 74 9.10 -2.97 -14.80
N LEU A 75 8.26 -2.00 -15.16
CA LEU A 75 8.60 -0.58 -15.18
C LEU A 75 9.07 -0.08 -13.80
N VAL A 76 8.33 -0.39 -12.74
CA VAL A 76 8.66 0.01 -11.36
C VAL A 76 9.98 -0.61 -10.92
N THR A 77 10.23 -1.87 -11.29
CA THR A 77 11.48 -2.58 -10.99
C THR A 77 12.67 -1.93 -11.69
N GLU A 78 12.54 -1.62 -12.98
CA GLU A 78 13.57 -0.93 -13.75
C GLU A 78 13.84 0.48 -13.20
N ALA A 79 12.79 1.23 -12.84
CA ALA A 79 12.89 2.55 -12.22
C ALA A 79 13.63 2.49 -10.88
N SER A 80 13.29 1.50 -10.04
CA SER A 80 13.90 1.30 -8.72
C SER A 80 15.37 0.91 -8.81
N ARG A 81 15.74 0.06 -9.77
CA ARG A 81 17.14 -0.31 -10.03
C ARG A 81 17.97 0.89 -10.50
N LYS A 82 17.38 1.80 -11.29
CA LYS A 82 18.10 2.92 -11.88
C LYS A 82 18.33 4.09 -10.91
N ARG A 83 17.59 4.24 -9.79
CA ARG A 83 17.64 5.47 -8.97
C ARG A 83 17.39 5.28 -7.45
N VAL A 84 18.41 5.56 -6.64
CA VAL A 84 18.28 5.74 -5.18
C VAL A 84 18.10 7.23 -4.88
N GLY A 85 16.88 7.66 -4.53
CA GLY A 85 16.59 9.04 -4.09
C GLY A 85 15.08 9.37 -4.06
N PRO A 86 14.58 10.12 -3.07
CA PRO A 86 13.14 10.30 -2.79
C PRO A 86 12.36 11.08 -3.86
N GLN A 87 13.02 11.97 -4.61
CA GLN A 87 12.36 12.85 -5.59
C GLN A 87 12.29 12.26 -7.02
N ASN A 88 13.14 11.28 -7.35
CA ASN A 88 13.36 10.88 -8.75
C ASN A 88 12.57 9.64 -9.20
N ARG A 89 12.14 8.78 -8.27
CA ARG A 89 11.39 7.55 -8.61
C ARG A 89 9.96 7.85 -9.05
N TYR A 90 9.29 8.71 -8.31
CA TYR A 90 7.90 9.06 -8.54
C TYR A 90 7.73 9.84 -9.87
N GLY A 91 8.65 10.76 -10.18
CA GLY A 91 8.66 11.47 -11.46
C GLY A 91 8.88 10.55 -12.66
N PHE A 92 9.77 9.56 -12.55
CA PHE A 92 10.04 8.60 -13.63
C PHE A 92 8.82 7.72 -13.92
N ILE A 93 8.14 7.23 -12.88
CA ILE A 93 6.93 6.43 -13.02
C ILE A 93 5.81 7.25 -13.67
N ARG A 94 5.60 8.50 -13.21
CA ARG A 94 4.57 9.39 -13.75
C ARG A 94 4.83 9.82 -15.21
N ALA A 95 6.08 9.91 -15.63
CA ALA A 95 6.41 10.28 -17.01
C ALA A 95 6.22 9.13 -18.03
N THR A 96 6.10 7.89 -17.54
CA THR A 96 6.03 6.69 -18.39
C THR A 96 4.63 6.06 -18.43
N LEU A 97 3.79 6.35 -17.43
CA LEU A 97 2.37 5.99 -17.39
C LEU A 97 1.52 7.10 -18.00
#